data_AF-V6LBF2-F1
#
_entry.id   AF-V6LBF2-F1
#
_cell.length_a   1.000
_cell.length_b   1.000
_cell.length_c   1.000
_cell.angle_alpha   90.00
_cell.angle_beta   90.00
_cell.angle_gamma   90.00
#
_symmetry.space_group_name_H-M   'P 1'
#
loop_
_entity.id
_entity.type
_entity.pdbx_description
1 polymer ?
#
loop_
_entity_poly.entity_id
_entity_poly.type
_entity_poly.pdbx_seq_one_letter_code
_entity_poly.pdbx_strand_id
1 'polypeptide(L)'
;MTDTGTCSNRNTNCKADHFCPATDNISVPCKPCTEDMEFGQGCYCQYNTVITNCKTCSGGSCTTCLPGSYLNGDVCTDCSKGCNECADSNSCQKCDVEFTMEDGKCVTVCNNKEECKDQRSTFCDMSTKRCVKCADDCSVCSSATFCNLCNWRMHITTIHGTCTTKCDDITHGNYCKEGVATPCAEGLDSACKCGLASNCASCNIAQDACDTCLTNAIITEDGSCGDCALGYTLIGGLCWSEQQGSEANKIGTGAIVGIVVGVLAVVVAVGGCLAYYFVRRGKK
;
A
#
# COMPACT_ATOMS: atom_id res chain seq x y z
N MET A 1 -5.90 26.01 -37.17
CA MET A 1 -5.04 25.27 -36.22
C MET A 1 -3.95 24.62 -37.04
N THR A 2 -2.69 24.90 -36.74
CA THR A 2 -1.54 24.18 -37.31
C THR A 2 -1.65 22.73 -36.87
N ASP A 3 -1.66 21.80 -37.83
CA ASP A 3 -1.71 20.37 -37.56
C ASP A 3 -0.42 19.94 -36.83
N THR A 4 -0.52 19.57 -35.56
CA THR A 4 0.61 19.15 -34.69
C THR A 4 0.80 17.64 -34.66
N GLY A 5 -0.11 16.88 -35.28
CA GLY A 5 -0.21 15.43 -35.13
C GLY A 5 -1.04 15.01 -33.90
N THR A 6 -1.26 13.71 -33.78
CA THR A 6 -1.93 13.09 -32.63
C THR A 6 -1.14 11.88 -32.15
N CYS A 7 -1.25 11.57 -30.87
CA CYS A 7 -0.46 10.51 -30.26
C CYS A 7 -1.20 9.84 -29.10
N SER A 8 -0.77 8.64 -28.76
CA SER A 8 -1.14 7.90 -27.55
C SER A 8 0.10 7.23 -26.97
N ASN A 9 -0.02 6.52 -25.85
CA ASN A 9 1.10 5.73 -25.31
C ASN A 9 1.59 4.60 -26.24
N ARG A 10 0.85 4.30 -27.34
CA ARG A 10 1.23 3.32 -28.37
C ARG A 10 1.51 3.94 -29.74
N ASN A 11 1.15 5.22 -29.93
CA ASN A 11 1.15 5.85 -31.24
C ASN A 11 1.92 7.17 -31.20
N THR A 12 2.91 7.30 -32.07
CA THR A 12 3.96 8.32 -31.96
C THR A 12 3.93 9.35 -33.11
N ASN A 13 2.76 9.82 -33.56
CA ASN A 13 2.69 10.69 -34.76
C ASN A 13 2.84 12.19 -34.49
N CYS A 14 3.62 12.59 -33.48
CA CYS A 14 3.89 13.99 -33.24
C CYS A 14 4.91 14.55 -34.25
N LYS A 15 4.68 15.81 -34.64
CA LYS A 15 5.65 16.57 -35.45
C LYS A 15 6.84 17.01 -34.61
N ALA A 16 7.90 17.43 -35.30
CA ALA A 16 9.07 18.01 -34.64
C ALA A 16 8.67 19.16 -33.69
N ASP A 17 9.41 19.33 -32.60
CA ASP A 17 9.18 20.32 -31.54
C ASP A 17 7.85 20.17 -30.78
N HIS A 18 7.23 19.00 -30.87
CA HIS A 18 6.05 18.62 -30.09
C HIS A 18 6.32 17.36 -29.26
N PHE A 19 5.57 17.17 -28.18
CA PHE A 19 5.59 15.96 -27.35
C PHE A 19 4.20 15.36 -27.23
N CYS A 20 4.16 14.12 -26.76
CA CYS A 20 2.92 13.41 -26.51
C CYS A 20 2.52 13.51 -25.03
N PRO A 21 1.37 14.11 -24.69
CA PRO A 21 0.91 14.19 -23.31
C PRO A 21 0.08 12.96 -22.86
N ALA A 22 -0.25 12.03 -23.76
CA ALA A 22 -1.05 10.87 -23.42
C ALA A 22 -0.26 9.84 -22.61
N THR A 23 -0.86 9.38 -21.52
CA THR A 23 -0.36 8.28 -20.68
C THR A 23 -1.11 6.97 -20.92
N ASP A 24 -2.21 7.00 -21.68
CA ASP A 24 -3.04 5.85 -22.02
C ASP A 24 -3.17 5.65 -23.54
N ASN A 25 -4.05 4.71 -23.95
CA ASN A 25 -4.24 4.37 -25.36
C ASN A 25 -5.10 5.39 -26.13
N ILE A 26 -5.62 6.44 -25.48
CA ILE A 26 -6.49 7.44 -26.10
C ILE A 26 -5.61 8.40 -26.89
N SER A 27 -5.96 8.60 -28.17
CA SER A 27 -5.24 9.52 -29.03
C SER A 27 -5.61 10.97 -28.70
N VAL A 28 -4.61 11.80 -28.43
CA VAL A 28 -4.78 13.23 -28.11
C VAL A 28 -3.90 14.09 -29.02
N PRO A 29 -4.22 15.40 -29.19
CA PRO A 29 -3.35 16.32 -29.93
C PRO A 29 -1.97 16.44 -29.29
N CYS A 30 -0.93 16.47 -30.11
CA CYS A 30 0.43 16.72 -29.64
C CYS A 30 0.59 18.18 -29.19
N LYS A 31 1.38 18.39 -28.13
CA LYS A 31 1.61 19.70 -27.52
C LYS A 31 3.02 20.21 -27.80
N PRO A 32 3.26 21.53 -27.88
CA PRO A 32 4.61 22.06 -28.06
C PRO A 32 5.54 21.67 -26.90
N CYS A 33 6.82 21.37 -27.18
CA CYS A 33 7.81 21.03 -26.14
C CYS A 33 8.15 22.18 -25.18
N THR A 34 7.60 23.37 -25.41
CA THR A 34 7.72 24.53 -24.52
C THR A 34 6.71 24.51 -23.37
N GLU A 35 5.70 23.63 -23.41
CA GLU A 35 4.75 23.45 -22.30
C GLU A 35 5.35 22.59 -21.18
N ASP A 36 4.60 22.45 -20.08
CA ASP A 36 4.98 21.62 -18.94
C ASP A 36 5.01 20.14 -19.35
N MET A 37 6.22 19.61 -19.51
CA MET A 37 6.52 18.22 -19.79
C MET A 37 6.94 17.51 -18.50
N GLU A 38 6.49 16.28 -18.34
CA GLU A 38 6.81 15.43 -17.18
C GLU A 38 7.97 14.49 -17.47
N PHE A 39 8.71 14.11 -16.43
CA PHE A 39 9.76 13.10 -16.54
C PHE A 39 9.20 11.79 -17.13
N GLY A 40 9.94 11.19 -18.05
CA GLY A 40 9.53 10.05 -18.87
C GLY A 40 8.88 10.43 -20.21
N GLN A 41 8.42 11.68 -20.38
CA GLN A 41 8.01 12.21 -21.68
C GLN A 41 9.22 12.68 -22.48
N GLY A 42 9.04 12.98 -23.76
CA GLY A 42 10.13 13.42 -24.62
C GLY A 42 9.66 14.26 -25.79
N CYS A 43 10.49 15.22 -26.17
CA CYS A 43 10.28 16.02 -27.37
C CYS A 43 10.57 15.17 -28.61
N TYR A 44 9.77 15.35 -29.65
CA TYR A 44 10.02 14.79 -30.95
C TYR A 44 11.00 15.71 -31.67
N CYS A 45 12.27 15.32 -31.75
CA CYS A 45 13.31 16.15 -32.40
C CYS A 45 13.27 16.05 -33.92
N GLN A 46 12.66 14.98 -34.44
CA GLN A 46 12.28 14.83 -35.83
C GLN A 46 10.88 14.22 -35.92
N TYR A 47 10.29 14.22 -37.11
CA TYR A 47 8.99 13.59 -37.32
C TYR A 47 9.00 12.14 -36.82
N ASN A 48 8.09 11.80 -35.91
CA ASN A 48 7.95 10.46 -35.34
C ASN A 48 9.23 9.91 -34.65
N THR A 49 10.16 10.80 -34.25
CA THR A 49 11.39 10.41 -33.52
C THR A 49 11.43 11.15 -32.19
N VAL A 50 10.96 10.47 -31.15
CA VAL A 50 11.00 10.97 -29.78
C VAL A 50 12.35 10.67 -29.14
N ILE A 51 12.90 11.65 -28.43
CA ILE A 51 14.01 11.43 -27.50
C ILE A 51 13.43 11.56 -26.10
N THR A 52 13.32 10.43 -25.39
CA THR A 52 12.83 10.41 -24.01
C THR A 52 13.63 11.35 -23.13
N ASN A 53 12.94 12.04 -22.23
CA ASN A 53 13.46 13.09 -21.36
C ASN A 53 14.07 14.29 -22.08
N CYS A 54 13.95 14.42 -23.40
CA CYS A 54 14.40 15.61 -24.10
C CYS A 54 13.39 16.76 -23.97
N LYS A 55 13.87 17.94 -23.56
CA LYS A 55 13.09 19.17 -23.46
C LYS A 55 13.16 20.03 -24.71
N THR A 56 14.36 20.15 -25.30
CA THR A 56 14.58 20.99 -26.48
C THR A 56 15.46 20.29 -27.51
N CYS A 57 15.15 20.51 -28.78
CA CYS A 57 15.85 19.90 -29.90
C CYS A 57 16.59 20.94 -30.75
N SER A 58 17.68 20.53 -31.39
CA SER A 58 18.36 21.31 -32.44
C SER A 58 18.95 20.36 -33.48
N GLY A 59 18.66 20.59 -34.76
CA GLY A 59 19.18 19.74 -35.84
C GLY A 59 18.80 18.25 -35.73
N GLY A 60 17.67 17.94 -35.08
CA GLY A 60 17.24 16.57 -34.81
C GLY A 60 17.85 15.91 -33.59
N SER A 61 18.71 16.61 -32.86
CA SER A 61 19.38 16.12 -31.65
C SER A 61 18.84 16.82 -30.40
N CYS A 62 18.94 16.18 -29.24
CA CYS A 62 18.55 16.83 -27.99
C CYS A 62 19.63 17.82 -27.53
N THR A 63 19.22 18.99 -27.03
CA THR A 63 20.13 20.00 -26.48
C THR A 63 19.92 20.30 -25.00
N THR A 64 18.72 20.04 -24.48
CA THR A 64 18.40 20.20 -23.06
C THR A 64 17.50 19.07 -22.63
N CYS A 65 17.80 18.49 -21.47
CA CYS A 65 17.02 17.41 -20.88
C CYS A 65 16.04 17.92 -19.82
N LEU A 66 14.99 17.15 -19.56
CA LEU A 66 14.06 17.37 -18.45
C LEU A 66 14.75 17.09 -17.11
N PRO A 67 14.30 17.75 -16.02
CA PRO A 67 14.75 17.41 -14.67
C PRO A 67 14.61 15.91 -14.39
N GLY A 68 15.57 15.33 -13.70
CA GLY A 68 15.71 13.87 -13.50
C GLY A 68 16.62 13.18 -14.51
N SER A 69 17.17 13.92 -15.49
CA SER A 69 18.10 13.40 -16.49
C SER A 69 19.19 14.42 -16.85
N TYR A 70 20.26 13.93 -17.47
CA TYR A 70 21.39 14.75 -17.94
C TYR A 70 21.68 14.48 -19.42
N LEU A 71 22.25 15.47 -20.10
CA LEU A 71 22.62 15.35 -21.51
C LEU A 71 23.91 14.53 -21.63
N ASN A 72 23.86 13.44 -22.39
CA ASN A 72 24.99 12.57 -22.68
C ASN A 72 25.13 12.43 -24.20
N GLY A 73 25.93 13.31 -24.80
CA GLY A 73 25.95 13.48 -26.25
C GLY A 73 24.64 14.13 -26.72
N ASP A 74 23.89 13.43 -27.57
CA ASP A 74 22.64 13.93 -28.19
C ASP A 74 21.36 13.33 -27.56
N VAL A 75 21.51 12.56 -26.47
CA VAL A 75 20.42 11.87 -25.76
C VAL A 75 20.41 12.21 -24.27
N CYS A 76 19.26 12.07 -23.64
CA CYS A 76 19.10 12.25 -22.21
C CYS A 76 19.24 10.91 -21.49
N THR A 77 20.12 10.86 -20.50
CA THR A 77 20.30 9.69 -19.63
C THR A 77 19.76 10.01 -18.24
N ASP A 78 19.07 9.05 -17.64
CA ASP A 78 18.46 9.24 -16.33
C ASP A 78 19.50 9.45 -15.23
N CYS A 79 19.20 10.36 -14.31
CA CYS A 79 19.92 10.47 -13.05
C CYS A 79 19.64 9.26 -12.15
N SER A 80 20.43 9.12 -11.08
CA SER A 80 20.08 8.20 -9.99
C SER A 80 18.66 8.45 -9.46
N LYS A 81 17.99 7.40 -8.99
CA LYS A 81 16.61 7.47 -8.47
C LYS A 81 16.46 8.61 -7.44
N GLY A 82 15.42 9.42 -7.60
CA GLY A 82 15.10 10.53 -6.70
C GLY A 82 15.97 11.77 -6.89
N CYS A 83 16.89 11.75 -7.85
CA CYS A 83 17.71 12.90 -8.20
C CYS A 83 17.03 13.75 -9.26
N ASN A 84 16.95 15.06 -9.05
CA ASN A 84 16.36 16.03 -9.97
C ASN A 84 17.41 16.68 -10.88
N GLU A 85 18.63 16.91 -10.39
CA GLU A 85 19.73 17.49 -11.17
C GLU A 85 21.01 16.67 -10.95
N CYS A 86 21.65 16.22 -12.03
CA CYS A 86 22.92 15.47 -11.98
C CYS A 86 23.81 15.82 -13.18
N ALA A 87 25.13 15.62 -13.06
CA ALA A 87 26.06 15.75 -14.20
C ALA A 87 26.33 14.40 -14.90
N ASP A 88 26.19 13.31 -14.16
CA ASP A 88 26.24 11.93 -14.60
C ASP A 88 25.38 11.06 -13.68
N SER A 89 25.29 9.76 -13.98
CA SER A 89 24.44 8.82 -13.25
C SER A 89 24.77 8.69 -11.75
N ASN A 90 25.97 9.06 -11.30
CA ASN A 90 26.40 8.96 -9.90
C ASN A 90 26.62 10.31 -9.21
N SER A 91 26.48 11.44 -9.91
CA SER A 91 26.76 12.77 -9.36
C SER A 91 25.49 13.58 -9.12
N CYS A 92 24.62 13.07 -8.24
CA CYS A 92 23.42 13.81 -7.89
C CYS A 92 23.77 15.12 -7.18
N GLN A 93 23.31 16.23 -7.73
CA GLN A 93 23.55 17.57 -7.21
C GLN A 93 22.36 18.07 -6.39
N LYS A 94 21.14 17.67 -6.78
CA LYS A 94 19.91 18.09 -6.14
C LYS A 94 18.87 16.99 -6.21
N CYS A 95 18.26 16.71 -5.06
CA CYS A 95 17.17 15.75 -4.96
C CYS A 95 15.85 16.34 -5.43
N ASP A 96 14.96 15.47 -5.88
CA ASP A 96 13.57 15.81 -6.15
C ASP A 96 12.81 16.13 -4.85
N VAL A 97 11.64 16.74 -4.93
CA VAL A 97 10.91 17.33 -3.80
C VAL A 97 10.63 16.33 -2.67
N GLU A 98 10.41 15.06 -3.01
CA GLU A 98 10.11 13.97 -2.05
C GLU A 98 11.36 13.26 -1.49
N PHE A 99 12.55 13.76 -1.84
CA PHE A 99 13.82 13.14 -1.51
C PHE A 99 14.74 14.11 -0.76
N THR A 100 15.62 13.56 0.07
CA THR A 100 16.64 14.30 0.81
C THR A 100 18.01 13.76 0.48
N MET A 101 19.00 14.65 0.41
CA MET A 101 20.40 14.29 0.16
C MET A 101 21.03 13.71 1.42
N GLU A 102 21.49 12.46 1.36
CA GLU A 102 22.25 11.75 2.40
C GLU A 102 23.40 10.97 1.75
N ASP A 103 24.62 11.18 2.23
CA ASP A 103 25.83 10.51 1.72
C ASP A 103 25.97 10.55 0.18
N GLY A 104 25.59 11.68 -0.42
CA GLY A 104 25.62 11.89 -1.88
C GLY A 104 24.52 11.18 -2.67
N LYS A 105 23.50 10.64 -1.98
CA LYS A 105 22.35 9.96 -2.58
C LYS A 105 21.04 10.59 -2.15
N CYS A 106 20.05 10.53 -3.03
CA CYS A 106 18.71 10.96 -2.73
C CYS A 106 17.93 9.82 -2.10
N VAL A 107 17.56 9.98 -0.84
CA VAL A 107 16.75 9.02 -0.08
C VAL A 107 15.33 9.53 0.05
N THR A 108 14.36 8.63 -0.09
CA THR A 108 12.93 8.96 0.07
C THR A 108 12.66 9.31 1.52
N VAL A 109 12.01 10.45 1.74
CA VAL A 109 11.46 10.82 3.05
C VAL A 109 10.01 10.35 3.07
N CYS A 110 9.64 9.64 4.13
CA CYS A 110 8.27 9.17 4.29
C CYS A 110 7.60 9.81 5.50
N ASN A 111 6.31 10.14 5.36
CA ASN A 111 5.48 10.71 6.42
C ASN A 111 4.30 9.82 6.80
N ASN A 112 4.03 8.79 6.00
CA ASN A 112 3.00 7.80 6.26
C ASN A 112 3.37 6.47 5.61
N LYS A 113 2.59 5.45 5.94
CA LYS A 113 2.77 4.07 5.47
C LYS A 113 2.59 3.88 3.95
N GLU A 114 1.92 4.80 3.26
CA GLU A 114 1.62 4.69 1.83
C GLU A 114 2.82 5.06 0.97
N GLU A 115 3.63 6.04 1.41
CA GLU A 115 4.77 6.58 0.66
C GLU A 115 5.92 5.58 0.43
N CYS A 116 5.99 4.48 1.20
CA CYS A 116 6.98 3.43 1.01
C CYS A 116 6.47 2.21 0.23
N LYS A 117 5.19 2.17 -0.18
CA LYS A 117 4.59 0.97 -0.80
C LYS A 117 5.21 0.59 -2.14
N ASP A 118 5.67 1.58 -2.91
CA ASP A 118 6.32 1.36 -4.21
C ASP A 118 7.72 0.76 -4.07
N GLN A 119 8.29 0.83 -2.87
CA GLN A 119 9.54 0.16 -2.52
C GLN A 119 9.18 -1.21 -1.94
N ARG A 120 9.32 -2.26 -2.76
CA ARG A 120 9.00 -3.65 -2.37
C ARG A 120 9.56 -3.96 -0.99
N SER A 121 8.69 -4.45 -0.12
CA SER A 121 9.04 -4.93 1.23
C SER A 121 9.77 -3.86 2.05
N THR A 122 9.20 -2.66 2.10
CA THR A 122 9.63 -1.61 3.02
C THR A 122 8.44 -1.03 3.79
N PHE A 123 8.73 -0.36 4.90
CA PHE A 123 7.78 0.40 5.69
C PHE A 123 8.35 1.77 6.00
N CYS A 124 7.48 2.72 6.33
CA CYS A 124 7.94 4.02 6.81
C CYS A 124 8.30 3.94 8.30
N ASP A 125 9.59 4.02 8.61
CA ASP A 125 10.03 4.22 9.98
C ASP A 125 9.77 5.68 10.37
N MET A 126 8.74 5.91 11.17
CA MET A 126 8.33 7.25 11.59
C MET A 126 9.35 7.95 12.49
N SER A 127 10.29 7.21 13.11
CA SER A 127 11.34 7.80 13.95
C SER A 127 12.42 8.48 13.11
N THR A 128 12.79 7.86 11.99
CA THR A 128 13.79 8.37 11.06
C THR A 128 13.18 9.07 9.84
N LYS A 129 11.86 8.90 9.63
CA LYS A 129 11.14 9.28 8.41
C LYS A 129 11.76 8.68 7.15
N ARG A 130 12.21 7.42 7.22
CA ARG A 130 12.86 6.72 6.10
C ARG A 130 12.10 5.44 5.78
N CYS A 131 12.09 5.10 4.49
CA CYS A 131 11.65 3.77 4.07
C CYS A 131 12.71 2.74 4.46
N VAL A 132 12.38 1.87 5.40
CA VAL A 132 13.27 0.82 5.90
C VAL A 132 12.77 -0.52 5.39
N LYS A 133 13.69 -1.40 4.98
CA LYS A 133 13.36 -2.73 4.50
C LYS A 133 12.71 -3.56 5.62
N CYS A 134 11.68 -4.32 5.28
CA CYS A 134 11.16 -5.40 6.11
C CYS A 134 12.23 -6.47 6.36
N ALA A 135 12.01 -7.33 7.35
CA ALA A 135 12.77 -8.57 7.50
C ALA A 135 12.70 -9.42 6.21
N ASP A 136 13.72 -10.24 5.94
CA ASP A 136 13.87 -10.94 4.65
C ASP A 136 12.69 -11.86 4.29
N ASP A 137 12.08 -12.48 5.29
CA ASP A 137 10.92 -13.39 5.11
C ASP A 137 9.57 -12.65 5.08
N CYS A 138 9.61 -11.32 5.07
CA CYS A 138 8.43 -10.46 5.16
C CYS A 138 8.21 -9.63 3.89
N SER A 139 7.05 -9.83 3.26
CA SER A 139 6.64 -9.12 2.04
C SER A 139 6.00 -7.75 2.33
N VAL A 140 5.21 -7.64 3.40
CA VAL A 140 4.58 -6.39 3.87
C VAL A 140 4.74 -6.29 5.37
N CYS A 141 5.27 -5.18 5.87
CA CYS A 141 5.51 -4.96 7.30
C CYS A 141 5.02 -3.58 7.75
N SER A 142 4.77 -3.45 9.05
CA SER A 142 4.51 -2.17 9.71
C SER A 142 5.72 -1.69 10.52
N SER A 143 6.64 -2.60 10.83
CA SER A 143 7.94 -2.30 11.44
C SER A 143 8.98 -3.34 11.02
N ALA A 144 10.24 -3.12 11.40
CA ALA A 144 11.34 -4.05 11.12
C ALA A 144 11.11 -5.44 11.73
N THR A 145 10.32 -5.54 12.80
CA THR A 145 10.05 -6.79 13.53
C THR A 145 8.59 -7.25 13.44
N PHE A 146 7.71 -6.49 12.79
CA PHE A 146 6.29 -6.81 12.68
C PHE A 146 5.87 -6.95 11.22
N CYS A 147 5.55 -8.17 10.84
CA CYS A 147 5.21 -8.56 9.48
C CYS A 147 3.70 -8.76 9.29
N ASN A 148 3.09 -7.95 8.44
CA ASN A 148 1.68 -8.08 8.06
C ASN A 148 1.44 -9.14 6.98
N LEU A 149 2.46 -9.47 6.18
CA LEU A 149 2.42 -10.53 5.18
C LEU A 149 3.79 -11.15 5.01
N CYS A 150 3.95 -12.39 5.44
CA CYS A 150 5.16 -13.15 5.18
C CYS A 150 5.25 -13.56 3.71
N ASN A 151 6.44 -13.99 3.28
CA ASN A 151 6.60 -14.63 1.98
C ASN A 151 5.78 -15.91 1.93
N TRP A 152 4.61 -15.82 1.30
CA TRP A 152 3.60 -16.89 1.23
C TRP A 152 4.09 -18.21 0.62
N ARG A 153 5.23 -18.19 -0.09
CA ARG A 153 5.82 -19.39 -0.67
C ARG A 153 6.41 -20.30 0.39
N MET A 154 7.04 -19.73 1.42
CA MET A 154 7.86 -20.48 2.40
C MET A 154 7.39 -20.29 3.85
N HIS A 155 6.56 -19.29 4.12
CA HIS A 155 6.17 -18.92 5.48
C HIS A 155 4.67 -18.74 5.65
N ILE A 156 4.24 -18.86 6.90
CA ILE A 156 2.90 -18.55 7.39
C ILE A 156 2.98 -17.26 8.23
N THR A 157 2.07 -16.33 7.95
CA THR A 157 1.90 -15.12 8.76
C THR A 157 1.05 -15.46 9.98
N THR A 158 1.53 -15.10 11.16
CA THR A 158 0.76 -15.20 12.41
C THR A 158 0.06 -13.88 12.74
N ILE A 159 -1.02 -13.92 13.54
CA ILE A 159 -1.73 -12.73 14.05
C ILE A 159 -0.85 -11.82 14.93
N HIS A 160 0.32 -12.30 15.36
CA HIS A 160 1.31 -11.55 16.12
C HIS A 160 2.34 -10.83 15.23
N GLY A 161 2.19 -10.93 13.91
CA GLY A 161 3.10 -10.28 12.96
C GLY A 161 4.43 -11.00 12.81
N THR A 162 4.48 -12.31 13.06
CA THR A 162 5.70 -13.12 12.87
C THR A 162 5.55 -14.13 11.74
N CYS A 163 6.67 -14.51 11.13
CA CYS A 163 6.74 -15.48 10.05
C CYS A 163 7.25 -16.82 10.57
N THR A 164 6.43 -17.86 10.43
CA THR A 164 6.79 -19.23 10.82
C THR A 164 6.94 -20.11 9.59
N THR A 165 7.60 -21.26 9.73
CA THR A 165 7.78 -22.22 8.63
C THR A 165 6.43 -22.69 8.10
N LYS A 166 6.28 -22.71 6.78
CA LYS A 166 5.10 -23.23 6.11
C LYS A 166 5.07 -24.75 6.08
N CYS A 167 3.88 -25.30 6.12
CA CYS A 167 3.60 -26.72 5.92
C CYS A 167 3.31 -26.96 4.44
N ASP A 168 3.85 -28.03 3.89
CA ASP A 168 3.47 -28.52 2.58
C ASP A 168 2.16 -29.31 2.68
N ASP A 169 1.23 -29.06 1.76
CA ASP A 169 -0.02 -29.82 1.58
C ASP A 169 -0.83 -30.08 2.86
N ILE A 170 -1.23 -29.00 3.53
CA ILE A 170 -2.10 -29.08 4.72
C ILE A 170 -3.52 -29.53 4.38
N THR A 171 -4.03 -30.53 5.11
CA THR A 171 -5.41 -31.03 4.95
C THR A 171 -6.42 -30.14 5.68
N HIS A 172 -7.68 -30.18 5.23
CA HIS A 172 -8.74 -29.45 5.90
C HIS A 172 -8.88 -29.85 7.38
N GLY A 173 -9.23 -28.90 8.24
CA GLY A 173 -9.29 -29.09 9.69
C GLY A 173 -7.94 -29.01 10.41
N ASN A 174 -6.86 -28.64 9.71
CA ASN A 174 -5.55 -28.39 10.30
C ASN A 174 -5.04 -26.97 10.02
N TYR A 175 -4.23 -26.44 10.92
CA TYR A 175 -3.42 -25.23 10.72
C TYR A 175 -1.94 -25.60 10.80
N CYS A 176 -1.09 -24.71 10.28
CA CYS A 176 0.34 -24.96 10.26
C CYS A 176 1.01 -24.33 11.48
N LYS A 177 1.50 -25.17 12.39
CA LYS A 177 2.26 -24.73 13.56
C LYS A 177 3.75 -24.96 13.31
N GLU A 178 4.47 -23.92 12.91
CA GLU A 178 5.92 -23.97 12.70
C GLU A 178 6.37 -25.14 11.79
N GLY A 179 5.69 -25.33 10.67
CA GLY A 179 5.97 -26.42 9.72
C GLY A 179 5.33 -27.77 10.06
N VAL A 180 4.57 -27.85 11.16
CA VAL A 180 3.84 -29.07 11.57
C VAL A 180 2.34 -28.87 11.44
N ALA A 181 1.69 -29.70 10.63
CA ALA A 181 0.22 -29.73 10.53
C ALA A 181 -0.38 -30.15 11.86
N THR A 182 -1.20 -29.27 12.44
CA THR A 182 -1.80 -29.44 13.77
C THR A 182 -3.32 -29.25 13.67
N PRO A 183 -4.14 -30.05 14.39
CA PRO A 183 -5.58 -29.87 14.38
C PRO A 183 -6.00 -28.46 14.80
N CYS A 184 -7.02 -27.94 14.15
CA CYS A 184 -7.54 -26.61 14.48
C CYS A 184 -8.24 -26.58 15.84
N ALA A 185 -8.15 -25.43 16.50
CA ALA A 185 -8.72 -25.16 17.80
C ALA A 185 -9.07 -23.66 17.89
N GLU A 186 -9.78 -23.23 18.93
CA GLU A 186 -9.95 -21.80 19.17
C GLU A 186 -8.62 -21.15 19.62
N GLY A 187 -8.44 -19.86 19.31
CA GLY A 187 -7.27 -19.09 19.77
C GLY A 187 -5.97 -19.38 19.03
N LEU A 188 -6.03 -19.84 17.78
CA LEU A 188 -4.85 -20.04 16.94
C LEU A 188 -4.17 -18.71 16.61
N ASP A 189 -2.87 -18.80 16.33
CA ASP A 189 -2.08 -17.70 15.85
C ASP A 189 -2.06 -17.57 14.32
N SER A 190 -2.61 -18.53 13.59
CA SER A 190 -2.58 -18.60 12.13
C SER A 190 -3.79 -19.37 11.59
N ALA A 191 -4.11 -19.16 10.30
CA ALA A 191 -5.37 -19.61 9.75
C ALA A 191 -5.45 -21.14 9.65
N CYS A 192 -6.56 -21.68 10.14
CA CYS A 192 -7.00 -23.04 9.90
C CYS A 192 -7.41 -23.22 8.44
N LYS A 193 -7.05 -24.35 7.83
CA LYS A 193 -7.45 -24.71 6.47
C LYS A 193 -8.87 -25.28 6.48
N CYS A 194 -9.85 -24.51 6.02
CA CYS A 194 -11.25 -24.95 5.87
C CYS A 194 -11.72 -24.63 4.44
N GLY A 195 -11.65 -25.60 3.53
CA GLY A 195 -11.87 -25.35 2.10
C GLY A 195 -11.04 -24.18 1.54
N LEU A 196 -11.73 -23.19 0.99
CA LEU A 196 -11.16 -21.94 0.49
C LEU A 196 -11.38 -20.75 1.43
N ALA A 197 -12.03 -20.97 2.58
CA ALA A 197 -12.30 -19.92 3.55
C ALA A 197 -11.00 -19.36 4.16
N SER A 198 -10.97 -18.05 4.37
CA SER A 198 -9.82 -17.33 4.94
C SER A 198 -10.03 -17.04 6.42
N ASN A 199 -8.94 -16.92 7.17
CA ASN A 199 -8.91 -16.49 8.58
C ASN A 199 -9.77 -17.32 9.54
N CYS A 200 -9.98 -18.61 9.26
CA CYS A 200 -10.65 -19.50 10.18
C CYS A 200 -9.76 -19.79 11.42
N ALA A 201 -10.35 -19.83 12.60
CA ALA A 201 -9.75 -20.45 13.79
C ALA A 201 -10.17 -21.92 13.91
N SER A 202 -11.43 -22.24 13.61
CA SER A 202 -11.95 -23.61 13.51
C SER A 202 -12.76 -23.78 12.22
N CYS A 203 -12.94 -25.03 11.78
CA CYS A 203 -13.83 -25.36 10.66
C CYS A 203 -15.19 -25.86 11.14
N ASN A 204 -16.20 -25.71 10.28
CA ASN A 204 -17.47 -26.42 10.44
C ASN A 204 -17.28 -27.95 10.31
N ILE A 205 -18.35 -28.72 10.54
CA ILE A 205 -18.31 -30.19 10.49
C ILE A 205 -17.89 -30.71 9.10
N ALA A 206 -18.27 -30.02 8.01
CA ALA A 206 -17.93 -30.40 6.64
C ALA A 206 -16.50 -30.01 6.23
N GLN A 207 -15.80 -29.22 7.05
CA GLN A 207 -14.46 -28.69 6.84
C GLN A 207 -14.28 -27.83 5.58
N ASP A 208 -15.37 -27.24 5.08
CA ASP A 208 -15.41 -26.42 3.86
C ASP A 208 -15.65 -24.92 4.14
N ALA A 209 -15.99 -24.57 5.38
CA ALA A 209 -16.16 -23.20 5.86
C ALA A 209 -15.63 -23.04 7.30
N CYS A 210 -15.42 -21.79 7.72
CA CYS A 210 -15.07 -21.47 9.10
C CYS A 210 -16.28 -21.69 10.03
N ASP A 211 -16.02 -22.20 11.23
CA ASP A 211 -16.98 -22.22 12.34
C ASP A 211 -16.72 -21.05 13.30
N THR A 212 -15.45 -20.74 13.55
CA THR A 212 -15.00 -19.54 14.25
C THR A 212 -13.87 -18.85 13.50
N CYS A 213 -13.69 -17.55 13.75
CA CYS A 213 -12.68 -16.72 13.09
C CYS A 213 -11.46 -16.50 13.99
N LEU A 214 -10.31 -16.27 13.34
CA LEU A 214 -9.15 -15.70 14.01
C LEU A 214 -9.49 -14.34 14.63
N THR A 215 -8.72 -13.95 15.65
CA THR A 215 -8.91 -12.68 16.34
C THR A 215 -8.96 -11.52 15.35
N ASN A 216 -9.93 -10.62 15.57
CA ASN A 216 -10.22 -9.43 14.75
C ASN A 216 -10.86 -9.67 13.38
N ALA A 217 -11.11 -10.91 12.97
CA ALA A 217 -11.91 -11.23 11.80
C ALA A 217 -13.37 -11.56 12.18
N ILE A 218 -14.31 -11.28 11.27
CA ILE A 218 -15.75 -11.51 11.44
C ILE A 218 -16.19 -12.55 10.40
N ILE A 219 -17.05 -13.48 10.83
CA ILE A 219 -17.64 -14.49 9.96
C ILE A 219 -18.64 -13.84 8.99
N THR A 220 -18.47 -14.12 7.70
CA THR A 220 -19.32 -13.63 6.62
C THR A 220 -20.38 -14.68 6.27
N GLU A 221 -21.43 -14.29 5.53
CA GLU A 221 -22.57 -15.18 5.20
C GLU A 221 -22.16 -16.42 4.39
N ASP A 222 -21.05 -16.35 3.66
CA ASP A 222 -20.45 -17.47 2.91
C ASP A 222 -19.61 -18.42 3.79
N GLY A 223 -19.53 -18.16 5.10
CA GLY A 223 -18.75 -18.98 6.03
C GLY A 223 -17.24 -18.73 5.96
N SER A 224 -16.80 -17.64 5.35
CA SER A 224 -15.41 -17.17 5.44
C SER A 224 -15.24 -16.18 6.59
N CYS A 225 -13.99 -15.82 6.93
CA CYS A 225 -13.68 -14.73 7.86
C CYS A 225 -12.95 -13.60 7.11
N GLY A 226 -13.58 -13.11 6.04
CA GLY A 226 -13.00 -12.12 5.13
C GLY A 226 -13.06 -10.67 5.63
N ASP A 227 -14.03 -10.36 6.49
CA ASP A 227 -14.25 -9.01 7.01
C ASP A 227 -13.52 -8.80 8.34
N CYS A 228 -13.04 -7.57 8.56
CA CYS A 228 -12.37 -7.21 9.80
C CYS A 228 -13.31 -6.49 10.77
N ALA A 229 -13.09 -6.73 12.06
CA ALA A 229 -13.77 -6.02 13.13
C ALA A 229 -13.51 -4.50 13.08
N LEU A 230 -14.39 -3.72 13.71
CA LEU A 230 -14.25 -2.26 13.77
C LEU A 230 -12.88 -1.86 14.34
N GLY A 231 -12.16 -0.97 13.64
CA GLY A 231 -10.81 -0.54 14.00
C GLY A 231 -9.67 -1.41 13.45
N TYR A 232 -10.01 -2.42 12.65
CA TYR A 232 -9.06 -3.30 11.98
C TYR A 232 -9.20 -3.23 10.46
N THR A 233 -8.09 -3.46 9.77
CA THR A 233 -7.99 -3.40 8.31
C THR A 233 -7.37 -4.67 7.76
N LEU A 234 -7.85 -5.10 6.60
CA LEU A 234 -7.33 -6.28 5.93
C LEU A 234 -6.01 -5.92 5.23
N ILE A 235 -4.89 -6.46 5.71
CA ILE A 235 -3.56 -6.30 5.09
C ILE A 235 -2.94 -7.69 4.99
N GLY A 236 -2.47 -8.08 3.81
CA GLY A 236 -1.84 -9.40 3.66
C GLY A 236 -2.75 -10.59 3.96
N GLY A 237 -4.07 -10.40 3.90
CA GLY A 237 -5.06 -11.43 4.20
C GLY A 237 -5.43 -11.57 5.67
N LEU A 238 -4.79 -10.87 6.60
CA LEU A 238 -5.13 -10.84 8.03
C LEU A 238 -5.67 -9.46 8.46
N CYS A 239 -6.37 -9.43 9.60
CA CYS A 239 -6.96 -8.22 10.15
C CYS A 239 -6.04 -7.56 11.19
N TRP A 240 -5.52 -6.38 10.86
CA TRP A 240 -4.55 -5.64 11.66
C TRP A 240 -5.10 -4.32 12.17
N SER A 241 -4.70 -3.93 13.38
CA SER A 241 -5.12 -2.65 13.93
C SER A 241 -4.45 -1.49 13.20
N GLU A 242 -5.15 -0.37 13.07
CA GLU A 242 -4.61 0.83 12.40
C GLU A 242 -3.51 1.54 13.21
N GLN A 243 -3.37 1.26 14.51
CA GLN A 243 -2.49 2.01 15.43
C GLN A 243 -1.10 1.39 15.67
N GLN A 244 -0.76 0.27 15.06
CA GLN A 244 0.48 -0.46 15.36
C GLN A 244 1.76 0.10 14.70
N GLY A 245 1.71 1.32 14.16
CA GLY A 245 2.86 2.00 13.53
C GLY A 245 3.58 3.04 14.40
N SER A 246 3.20 3.26 15.66
CA SER A 246 3.92 4.17 16.56
C SER A 246 4.65 3.43 17.68
N GLU A 247 5.81 2.83 17.36
CA GLU A 247 6.80 2.58 18.40
C GLU A 247 7.61 3.86 18.68
N ALA A 248 6.94 4.79 19.37
CA ALA A 248 7.57 5.75 20.25
C ALA A 248 6.53 6.20 21.27
N ASN A 249 6.25 5.33 22.25
CA ASN A 249 6.16 5.68 23.67
C ASN A 249 5.82 4.42 24.47
N LYS A 250 6.83 3.87 25.14
CA LYS A 250 6.61 3.10 26.36
C LYS A 250 5.98 4.04 27.40
N ILE A 251 4.66 4.01 27.52
CA ILE A 251 3.93 4.26 28.76
C ILE A 251 2.90 3.12 28.80
N GLY A 252 3.15 2.05 29.55
CA GLY A 252 2.91 2.06 30.98
C GLY A 252 1.47 1.62 31.23
N THR A 253 1.30 0.33 31.56
CA THR A 253 0.25 -0.18 32.47
C THR A 253 -1.21 0.19 32.17
N GLY A 254 -1.92 -0.75 31.55
CA GLY A 254 -3.32 -1.10 31.87
C GLY A 254 -4.40 -0.03 31.69
N ALA A 255 -5.17 -0.14 30.61
CA ALA A 255 -6.63 0.02 30.63
C ALA A 255 -7.24 -0.42 29.29
N ILE A 256 -7.79 -1.64 29.26
CA ILE A 256 -8.80 -1.99 28.26
C ILE A 256 -10.07 -1.24 28.67
N VAL A 257 -10.33 -0.09 28.04
CA VAL A 257 -11.63 0.57 28.15
C VAL A 257 -12.47 0.13 26.95
N GLY A 258 -13.34 -0.85 27.19
CA GLY A 258 -14.42 -1.18 26.28
C GLY A 258 -15.44 -0.04 26.25
N ILE A 259 -15.66 0.56 25.09
CA ILE A 259 -16.82 1.40 24.87
C ILE A 259 -17.89 0.53 24.22
N VAL A 260 -18.68 -0.13 25.06
CA VAL A 260 -20.02 -0.65 24.70
C VAL A 260 -21.00 -0.25 25.79
N VAL A 261 -21.17 1.05 26.04
CA VAL A 261 -22.35 1.57 26.76
C VAL A 261 -22.73 2.93 26.16
N GLY A 262 -23.60 2.89 25.15
CA GLY A 262 -24.11 4.13 24.53
C GLY A 262 -25.49 4.04 23.90
N VAL A 263 -26.17 2.88 23.95
CA VAL A 263 -27.50 2.75 23.33
C VAL A 263 -28.55 2.13 24.28
N LEU A 264 -28.16 1.37 25.30
CA LEU A 264 -29.14 0.77 26.24
C LEU A 264 -29.61 1.70 27.36
N ALA A 265 -28.88 2.75 27.71
CA ALA A 265 -29.28 3.68 28.79
C ALA A 265 -30.38 4.68 28.35
N VAL A 266 -30.49 4.97 27.05
CA VAL A 266 -31.51 5.91 26.55
C VAL A 266 -32.90 5.26 26.55
N VAL A 267 -33.00 3.96 26.32
CA VAL A 267 -34.30 3.27 26.26
C VAL A 267 -34.94 3.14 27.66
N VAL A 268 -34.14 2.94 28.72
CA VAL A 268 -34.66 2.86 30.11
C VAL A 268 -35.10 4.24 30.63
N ALA A 269 -34.37 5.31 30.28
CA ALA A 269 -34.74 6.67 30.68
C ALA A 269 -36.00 7.20 29.97
N VAL A 270 -36.17 6.88 28.68
CA VAL A 270 -37.35 7.31 27.91
C VAL A 270 -38.60 6.50 28.29
N GLY A 271 -38.46 5.19 28.55
CA GLY A 271 -39.57 4.34 29.01
C GLY A 271 -40.11 4.71 30.40
N GLY A 272 -39.21 5.01 31.35
CA GLY A 272 -39.60 5.39 32.71
C GLY A 272 -40.30 6.75 32.80
N CYS A 273 -39.87 7.73 32.00
CA CYS A 273 -40.48 9.07 31.96
C CYS A 273 -41.89 9.06 31.35
N LEU A 274 -42.13 8.25 30.31
CA LEU A 274 -43.46 8.15 29.69
C LEU A 274 -44.46 7.46 30.62
N ALA A 275 -44.06 6.38 31.32
CA ALA A 275 -44.94 5.70 32.27
C ALA A 275 -45.34 6.60 33.45
N TYR A 276 -44.41 7.40 33.99
CA TYR A 276 -44.72 8.35 35.07
C TYR A 276 -45.68 9.46 34.64
N TYR A 277 -45.56 9.95 33.39
CA TYR A 277 -46.42 11.01 32.87
C TYR A 277 -47.88 10.54 32.68
N PHE A 278 -48.11 9.31 32.20
CA PHE A 278 -49.47 8.79 32.02
C PHE A 278 -50.16 8.43 33.34
N VAL A 279 -49.45 7.90 34.34
CA VAL A 279 -50.02 7.58 35.66
C VAL A 279 -50.47 8.84 36.41
N ARG A 280 -49.79 9.97 36.22
CA ARG A 280 -50.15 11.24 36.88
C ARG A 280 -51.33 11.96 36.24
N ARG A 281 -51.63 11.68 34.97
CA ARG A 281 -52.77 12.29 34.25
C ARG A 281 -54.11 11.57 34.44
N GLY A 282 -54.09 10.32 34.91
CA GLY A 282 -55.30 9.53 35.22
C GLY A 282 -55.90 9.76 36.61
N LYS A 283 -55.37 10.69 37.42
CA LYS A 283 -55.87 11.03 38.77
C LYS A 283 -56.32 12.50 38.91
N LYS A 284 -56.83 13.10 37.84
CA LYS A 284 -57.62 14.34 37.90
C LYS A 284 -58.96 14.12 37.24
#